data_AF-I3I8G1-F1
#
_entry.id   AF-I3I8G1-F1
#
_cell.length_a   1.000
_cell.length_b   1.000
_cell.length_c   1.000
_cell.angle_alpha   90.00
_cell.angle_beta   90.00
_cell.angle_gamma   90.00
#
_symmetry.space_group_name_H-M   'P 1'
#
loop_
_entity.id
_entity.type
_entity.pdbx_description
1 polymer ?
#
loop_
_entity_poly.entity_id
_entity_poly.type
_entity_poly.pdbx_seq_one_letter_code
_entity_poly.pdbx_strand_id
1 'polypeptide(L)'
;MQKIAQLFRLLILIAFTSTLLACSTHRSAQDTWPDAMPSRAYFVKVYEADKINKQIQTRDEYLTWILRFYNGWELYRRGWIKMTDELVAQVQDPQQVTEIRYKIDRIGRLVSGEWAKKSDTRTIYLRHVSIWGNALLESLDRDQALPLINQVNQDVDDLLAHRIKPEVITADRYFPADEDDPFL
;
A
#
# COMPACT_ATOMS: atom_id res chain seq x y z
N MET A 1 -42.87 40.40 -17.48
CA MET A 1 -41.42 40.33 -17.17
C MET A 1 -41.12 39.65 -15.83
N GLN A 2 -41.88 39.91 -14.76
CA GLN A 2 -41.64 39.36 -13.41
C GLN A 2 -41.70 37.82 -13.29
N LYS A 3 -42.63 37.16 -14.00
CA LYS A 3 -42.73 35.68 -14.04
C LYS A 3 -41.53 35.01 -14.73
N ILE A 4 -40.98 35.65 -15.76
CA ILE A 4 -39.80 35.14 -16.51
C ILE A 4 -38.55 35.19 -15.62
N ALA A 5 -38.39 36.26 -14.82
CA ALA A 5 -37.30 36.38 -13.85
C ALA A 5 -37.42 35.35 -12.71
N GLN A 6 -38.64 34.98 -12.29
CA GLN A 6 -38.86 33.92 -11.29
C GLN A 6 -38.54 32.52 -11.82
N LEU A 7 -38.93 32.22 -13.07
CA LEU A 7 -38.57 30.98 -13.77
C LEU A 7 -37.05 30.84 -13.95
N PHE A 8 -36.36 31.93 -14.30
CA PHE A 8 -34.91 31.95 -14.44
C PHE A 8 -34.18 31.70 -13.11
N ARG A 9 -34.66 32.31 -12.02
CA ARG A 9 -34.12 32.09 -10.66
C ARG A 9 -34.34 30.64 -10.20
N LEU A 10 -35.49 30.04 -10.52
CA LEU A 10 -35.78 28.65 -10.20
C LEU A 10 -34.84 27.69 -10.96
N LEU A 11 -34.60 27.95 -12.24
CA LEU A 11 -33.68 27.15 -13.07
C LEU A 11 -32.23 27.25 -12.58
N ILE A 12 -31.77 28.43 -12.16
CA ILE A 12 -30.44 28.61 -11.57
C ILE A 12 -30.32 27.84 -10.25
N LEU A 13 -31.36 27.87 -9.41
CA LEU A 13 -31.36 27.13 -8.14
C LEU A 13 -31.30 25.61 -8.36
N ILE A 14 -32.08 25.10 -9.32
CA ILE A 14 -32.09 23.67 -9.68
C ILE A 14 -30.72 23.26 -10.26
N ALA A 15 -30.11 24.08 -11.10
CA ALA A 15 -28.77 23.82 -11.64
C ALA A 15 -27.71 23.78 -10.53
N PHE A 16 -27.76 24.71 -9.56
CA PHE A 16 -26.86 24.73 -8.40
C PHE A 16 -27.08 23.54 -7.46
N THR A 17 -28.31 23.09 -7.22
CA THR A 17 -28.56 21.88 -6.41
C THR A 17 -28.12 20.60 -7.13
N SER A 18 -28.15 20.59 -8.46
CA SER A 18 -27.74 19.43 -9.26
C SER A 18 -26.22 19.22 -9.25
N THR A 19 -25.42 20.30 -9.18
CA THR A 19 -23.96 20.19 -9.08
C THR A 19 -23.49 19.75 -7.70
N LEU A 20 -24.26 20.01 -6.64
CA LEU A 20 -23.96 19.54 -5.27
C LEU A 20 -24.16 18.03 -5.08
N LEU A 21 -25.08 17.41 -5.85
CA LEU A 21 -25.31 15.97 -5.83
C LEU A 21 -24.26 15.17 -6.62
N ALA A 22 -23.50 15.81 -7.50
CA ALA A 22 -22.46 15.16 -8.30
C ALA A 22 -21.17 14.85 -7.50
N CYS A 23 -21.03 15.37 -6.28
CA CYS A 23 -19.90 15.06 -5.40
C CYS A 23 -20.09 13.79 -4.54
N SER A 24 -21.27 13.15 -4.58
CA SER A 24 -21.55 11.95 -3.75
C SER A 24 -21.32 10.62 -4.47
N THR A 25 -21.02 10.62 -5.77
CA THR A 25 -20.56 9.44 -6.52
C THR A 25 -19.08 9.15 -6.23
N HIS A 26 -18.75 8.95 -4.95
CA HIS A 26 -17.48 8.34 -4.59
C HIS A 26 -17.57 6.85 -4.95
N ARG A 27 -16.95 6.44 -6.07
CA ARG A 27 -16.79 5.02 -6.40
C ARG A 27 -16.10 4.35 -5.21
N SER A 28 -16.79 3.47 -4.51
CA SER A 28 -16.20 2.77 -3.37
C SER A 28 -15.15 1.79 -3.90
N ALA A 29 -14.16 1.46 -3.07
CA ALA A 29 -13.24 0.35 -3.32
C ALA A 29 -13.98 -1.00 -3.56
N GLN A 30 -15.29 -1.04 -3.28
CA GLN A 30 -16.21 -2.14 -3.58
C GLN A 30 -16.35 -2.46 -5.08
N ASP A 31 -16.30 -1.48 -5.98
CA ASP A 31 -16.75 -1.67 -7.38
C ASP A 31 -15.62 -2.04 -8.37
N THR A 32 -14.35 -1.91 -7.97
CA THR A 32 -13.19 -2.03 -8.87
C THR A 32 -11.96 -2.67 -8.19
N TRP A 33 -12.12 -3.84 -7.55
CA TRP A 33 -10.97 -4.54 -6.94
C TRP A 33 -10.13 -5.25 -8.02
N PRO A 34 -8.83 -4.94 -8.18
CA PRO A 34 -8.01 -5.54 -9.24
C PRO A 34 -7.68 -7.02 -8.98
N ASP A 35 -7.65 -7.83 -10.05
CA ASP A 35 -7.32 -9.27 -9.98
C ASP A 35 -5.85 -9.54 -9.61
N ALA A 36 -4.96 -8.60 -9.91
CA ALA A 36 -3.53 -8.70 -9.57
C ALA A 36 -3.24 -8.49 -8.07
N MET A 37 -4.25 -8.18 -7.26
CA MET A 37 -4.13 -7.96 -5.81
C MET A 37 -4.65 -9.18 -5.04
N PRO A 38 -4.20 -9.39 -3.78
CA PRO A 38 -4.84 -10.38 -2.92
C PRO A 38 -6.33 -10.08 -2.76
N SER A 39 -7.10 -11.13 -2.46
CA SER A 39 -8.56 -11.02 -2.44
C SER A 39 -9.05 -9.92 -1.50
N ARG A 40 -10.04 -9.15 -1.95
CA ARG A 40 -10.71 -8.16 -1.12
C ARG A 40 -11.21 -8.77 0.20
N ALA A 41 -11.75 -9.99 0.13
CA ALA A 41 -12.26 -10.73 1.28
C ALA A 41 -11.19 -10.94 2.37
N TYR A 42 -9.94 -11.16 1.99
CA TYR A 42 -8.83 -11.24 2.94
C TYR A 42 -8.69 -9.94 3.73
N PHE A 43 -8.62 -8.79 3.07
CA PHE A 43 -8.44 -7.50 3.74
C PHE A 43 -9.66 -7.08 4.55
N VAL A 44 -10.88 -7.39 4.08
CA VAL A 44 -12.10 -7.21 4.87
C VAL A 44 -12.00 -8.02 6.16
N LYS A 45 -11.58 -9.28 6.11
CA LYS A 45 -11.41 -10.11 7.31
C LYS A 45 -10.37 -9.53 8.27
N VAL A 46 -9.24 -9.02 7.76
CA VAL A 46 -8.20 -8.36 8.57
C VAL A 46 -8.78 -7.12 9.27
N TYR A 47 -9.48 -6.26 8.52
CA TYR A 47 -10.14 -5.07 9.08
C TYR A 47 -11.18 -5.44 10.14
N GLU A 48 -12.05 -6.42 9.86
CA GLU A 48 -13.12 -6.82 10.77
C GLU A 48 -12.60 -7.37 12.12
N ALA A 49 -11.41 -7.97 12.12
CA ALA A 49 -10.75 -8.49 13.31
C ALA A 49 -10.08 -7.40 14.18
N ASP A 50 -9.73 -6.24 13.61
CA ASP A 50 -9.07 -5.15 14.33
C ASP A 50 -10.08 -4.23 15.02
N LYS A 51 -10.40 -4.55 16.28
CA LYS A 51 -11.39 -3.81 17.07
C LYS A 51 -11.01 -2.34 17.29
N ILE A 52 -9.72 -2.02 17.35
CA ILE A 52 -9.25 -0.67 17.66
C ILE A 52 -9.34 0.18 16.40
N ASN A 53 -8.78 -0.30 15.28
CA ASN A 53 -8.79 0.45 14.04
C ASN A 53 -10.22 0.70 13.53
N LYS A 54 -11.14 -0.25 13.70
CA LYS A 54 -12.56 -0.11 13.35
C LYS A 54 -13.29 1.04 14.06
N GLN A 55 -12.79 1.49 15.20
CA GLN A 55 -13.41 2.60 15.93
C GLN A 55 -13.05 3.96 15.33
N ILE A 56 -11.96 4.03 14.55
CA ILE A 56 -11.34 5.30 14.11
C ILE A 56 -11.12 5.39 12.60
N GLN A 57 -11.29 4.29 11.87
CA GLN A 57 -11.16 4.21 10.42
C GLN A 57 -12.32 3.42 9.87
N THR A 58 -12.96 3.93 8.82
CA THR A 58 -13.98 3.17 8.09
C THR A 58 -13.33 2.08 7.22
N ARG A 59 -14.11 1.03 6.91
CA ARG A 59 -13.66 -0.04 6.03
C ARG A 59 -13.25 0.47 4.66
N ASP A 60 -14.01 1.41 4.11
CA ASP A 60 -13.76 1.94 2.77
C ASP A 60 -12.45 2.75 2.74
N GLU A 61 -12.19 3.58 3.76
CA GLU A 61 -10.89 4.26 3.90
C GLU A 61 -9.72 3.25 3.99
N TYR A 62 -9.86 2.21 4.82
CA TYR A 62 -8.85 1.15 4.94
C TYR A 62 -8.57 0.48 3.59
N LEU A 63 -9.61 0.07 2.87
CA LEU A 63 -9.47 -0.57 1.56
C LEU A 63 -8.90 0.39 0.49
N THR A 64 -9.21 1.69 0.57
CA THR A 64 -8.56 2.70 -0.29
C THR A 64 -7.05 2.75 -0.07
N TRP A 65 -6.58 2.63 1.18
CA TRP A 65 -5.14 2.57 1.45
C TRP A 65 -4.50 1.29 0.93
N ILE A 66 -5.19 0.15 1.00
CA ILE A 66 -4.72 -1.10 0.36
C ILE A 66 -4.57 -0.91 -1.16
N LEU A 67 -5.56 -0.32 -1.83
CA LEU A 67 -5.48 -0.02 -3.27
C LEU A 67 -4.28 0.87 -3.60
N ARG A 68 -4.01 1.91 -2.79
CA ARG A 68 -2.85 2.80 -2.97
C ARG A 68 -1.52 2.10 -2.76
N PHE A 69 -1.44 1.16 -1.82
CA PHE A 69 -0.22 0.36 -1.60
C PHE A 69 0.13 -0.46 -2.85
N TYR A 70 -0.85 -1.15 -3.42
CA TYR A 70 -0.61 -2.06 -4.55
C TYR A 70 -0.44 -1.33 -5.88
N ASN A 71 -1.27 -0.33 -6.17
CA ASN A 71 -1.26 0.39 -7.44
C ASN A 71 -0.33 1.61 -7.45
N GLY A 72 0.10 2.07 -6.27
CA GLY A 72 0.75 3.36 -6.11
C GLY A 72 -0.26 4.51 -6.05
N TRP A 73 0.28 5.69 -5.78
CA TRP A 73 -0.46 6.94 -5.65
C TRP A 73 0.48 8.14 -5.82
N GLU A 74 -0.03 9.36 -5.66
CA GLU A 74 0.72 10.59 -5.96
C GLU A 74 2.11 10.67 -5.30
N LEU A 75 2.20 10.33 -4.01
CA LEU A 75 3.44 10.36 -3.24
C LEU A 75 4.34 9.13 -3.45
N TYR A 76 3.74 8.00 -3.82
CA TYR A 76 4.46 6.75 -4.04
C TYR A 76 3.95 6.11 -5.33
N ARG A 77 4.41 6.66 -6.47
CA ARG A 77 3.89 6.29 -7.80
C ARG A 77 4.17 4.84 -8.18
N ARG A 78 5.23 4.26 -7.62
CA ARG A 78 5.61 2.86 -7.82
C ARG A 78 4.88 1.99 -6.80
N GLY A 79 3.72 1.47 -7.16
CA GLY A 79 2.99 0.52 -6.33
C GLY A 79 3.71 -0.82 -6.15
N TRP A 80 3.26 -1.61 -5.17
CA TRP A 80 3.82 -2.93 -4.86
C TRP A 80 3.80 -3.90 -6.05
N ILE A 81 2.75 -3.86 -6.89
CA ILE A 81 2.63 -4.71 -8.08
C ILE A 81 3.79 -4.41 -9.03
N LYS A 82 3.98 -3.13 -9.37
CA LYS A 82 5.03 -2.71 -10.30
C LYS A 82 6.43 -3.07 -9.78
N MET A 83 6.69 -2.87 -8.50
CA MET A 83 7.97 -3.26 -7.89
C MET A 83 8.19 -4.78 -7.99
N THR A 84 7.16 -5.57 -7.71
CA THR A 84 7.23 -7.04 -7.80
C THR A 84 7.53 -7.50 -9.23
N ASP A 85 6.89 -6.87 -10.22
CA ASP A 85 7.11 -7.19 -11.63
C ASP A 85 8.50 -6.76 -12.12
N GLU A 86 9.02 -5.61 -11.67
CA GLU A 86 10.39 -5.16 -11.94
C GLU A 86 11.42 -6.12 -11.34
N LEU A 87 11.17 -6.62 -10.14
CA LEU A 87 12.08 -7.52 -9.44
C LEU A 87 12.19 -8.88 -10.14
N VAL A 88 11.06 -9.49 -10.49
CA VAL A 88 11.05 -10.82 -11.12
C VAL A 88 11.45 -10.79 -12.59
N ALA A 89 11.34 -9.65 -13.27
CA ALA A 89 11.76 -9.52 -14.67
C ALA A 89 13.28 -9.69 -14.87
N GLN A 90 14.07 -9.51 -13.80
CA GLN A 90 15.53 -9.65 -13.84
C GLN A 90 16.01 -11.07 -13.51
N VAL A 91 15.10 -11.94 -13.08
CA VAL A 91 15.42 -13.31 -12.64
C VAL A 91 15.23 -14.28 -13.80
N GLN A 92 16.30 -14.98 -14.17
CA GLN A 92 16.28 -15.89 -15.33
C GLN A 92 15.66 -17.25 -15.01
N ASP A 93 15.84 -17.75 -13.78
CA ASP A 93 15.32 -19.06 -13.37
C ASP A 93 13.80 -18.99 -13.06
N PRO A 94 12.93 -19.69 -13.80
CA PRO A 94 11.49 -19.71 -13.55
C PRO A 94 11.11 -20.26 -12.17
N GLN A 95 11.92 -21.16 -11.59
CA GLN A 95 11.67 -21.68 -10.24
C GLN A 95 11.92 -20.58 -9.20
N GLN A 96 13.03 -19.87 -9.32
CA GLN A 96 13.36 -18.72 -8.49
C GLN A 96 12.32 -17.60 -8.62
N VAL A 97 11.82 -17.30 -9.84
CA VAL A 97 10.71 -16.36 -10.05
C VAL A 97 9.47 -16.77 -9.25
N THR A 98 9.11 -18.05 -9.29
CA THR A 98 7.94 -18.57 -8.57
C THR A 98 8.11 -18.42 -7.05
N GLU A 99 9.29 -18.75 -6.54
CA GLU A 99 9.61 -18.60 -5.11
C GLU A 99 9.59 -17.14 -4.66
N ILE A 100 10.21 -16.25 -5.43
CA ILE A 100 10.24 -14.80 -5.16
C ILE A 100 8.82 -14.24 -5.13
N ARG A 101 7.99 -14.54 -6.15
CA ARG A 101 6.59 -14.08 -6.19
C ARG A 101 5.82 -14.55 -4.95
N TYR A 102 5.92 -15.83 -4.60
CA TYR A 102 5.25 -16.37 -3.43
C TYR A 102 5.59 -15.62 -2.13
N LYS A 103 6.88 -15.35 -1.91
CA LYS A 103 7.37 -14.69 -0.69
C LYS A 103 7.07 -13.18 -0.68
N ILE A 104 7.09 -12.53 -1.83
CA ILE A 104 6.76 -11.09 -1.94
C ILE A 104 5.27 -10.84 -1.85
N ASP A 105 4.44 -11.73 -2.39
CA ASP A 105 2.99 -11.65 -2.23
C ASP A 105 2.60 -11.79 -0.76
N ARG A 106 3.35 -12.58 0.02
CA ARG A 106 3.20 -12.65 1.47
C ARG A 106 3.56 -11.32 2.14
N ILE A 107 4.73 -10.76 1.83
CA ILE A 107 5.16 -9.44 2.37
C ILE A 107 4.10 -8.39 2.06
N GLY A 108 3.74 -8.21 0.78
CA GLY A 108 2.79 -7.18 0.36
C GLY A 108 1.46 -7.30 1.09
N ARG A 109 0.97 -8.52 1.30
CA ARG A 109 -0.32 -8.77 1.96
C ARG A 109 -0.30 -8.41 3.45
N LEU A 110 0.76 -8.78 4.16
CA LEU A 110 0.91 -8.49 5.59
C LEU A 110 1.21 -7.00 5.82
N VAL A 111 2.16 -6.46 5.06
CA VAL A 111 2.60 -5.06 5.12
C VAL A 111 1.44 -4.12 4.80
N SER A 112 0.71 -4.36 3.71
CA SER A 112 -0.44 -3.50 3.34
C SER A 112 -1.54 -3.55 4.39
N GLY A 113 -1.86 -4.74 4.92
CA GLY A 113 -2.89 -4.90 5.95
C GLY A 113 -2.59 -4.14 7.22
N GLU A 114 -1.31 -4.07 7.63
CA GLU A 114 -0.90 -3.29 8.79
C GLU A 114 -0.75 -1.80 8.47
N TRP A 115 -0.12 -1.46 7.36
CA TRP A 115 0.20 -0.08 6.99
C TRP A 115 -1.05 0.76 6.69
N ALA A 116 -2.10 0.14 6.16
CA ALA A 116 -3.37 0.79 5.80
C ALA A 116 -4.22 1.23 7.01
N LYS A 117 -3.90 0.76 8.21
CA LYS A 117 -4.52 1.22 9.46
C LYS A 117 -4.22 2.70 9.71
N LYS A 118 -5.00 3.33 10.60
CA LYS A 118 -4.65 4.68 11.09
C LYS A 118 -3.31 4.66 11.83
N SER A 119 -2.61 5.79 11.82
CA SER A 119 -1.23 5.93 12.32
C SER A 119 -1.05 5.49 13.77
N ASP A 120 -2.09 5.66 14.57
CA ASP A 120 -2.04 5.52 16.02
C ASP A 120 -2.18 4.04 16.46
N THR A 121 -2.52 3.16 15.52
CA THR A 121 -2.80 1.74 15.78
C THR A 121 -1.90 0.79 14.99
N ARG A 122 -1.03 1.32 14.12
CA ARG A 122 -0.18 0.51 13.24
C ARG A 122 1.24 0.38 13.77
N THR A 123 1.85 -0.74 13.45
CA THR A 123 3.26 -1.06 13.73
C THR A 123 4.15 -0.79 12.51
N ILE A 124 3.57 -0.88 11.31
CA ILE A 124 4.28 -0.66 10.06
C ILE A 124 3.95 0.72 9.50
N TYR A 125 4.97 1.57 9.40
CA TYR A 125 4.88 2.94 8.90
C TYR A 125 5.46 3.08 7.50
N LEU A 126 5.19 4.22 6.86
CA LEU A 126 5.70 4.53 5.52
C LEU A 126 7.22 4.37 5.43
N ARG A 127 7.98 4.73 6.49
CA ARG A 127 9.44 4.55 6.52
C ARG A 127 9.87 3.10 6.28
N HIS A 128 9.17 2.11 6.86
CA HIS A 128 9.51 0.70 6.68
C HIS A 128 9.21 0.25 5.25
N VAL A 129 8.05 0.66 4.71
CA VAL A 129 7.67 0.38 3.32
C VAL A 129 8.72 0.94 2.36
N SER A 130 9.20 2.16 2.59
CA SER A 130 10.26 2.78 1.80
C SER A 130 11.60 2.07 1.94
N ILE A 131 12.02 1.72 3.16
CA ILE A 131 13.27 0.98 3.41
C ILE A 131 13.25 -0.37 2.71
N TRP A 132 12.18 -1.16 2.89
CA TRP A 132 12.05 -2.47 2.25
C TRP A 132 11.94 -2.35 0.73
N GLY A 133 11.20 -1.36 0.22
CA GLY A 133 11.10 -1.12 -1.22
C GLY A 133 12.46 -0.81 -1.85
N ASN A 134 13.26 0.06 -1.22
CA ASN A 134 14.59 0.40 -1.70
C ASN A 134 15.55 -0.78 -1.60
N ALA A 135 15.56 -1.50 -0.47
CA ALA A 135 16.40 -2.68 -0.32
C ALA A 135 16.05 -3.76 -1.36
N LEU A 136 14.76 -4.02 -1.61
CA LEU A 136 14.36 -5.01 -2.62
C LEU A 136 14.87 -4.62 -4.02
N LEU A 137 14.83 -3.34 -4.37
CA LEU A 137 15.38 -2.86 -5.64
C LEU A 137 16.91 -3.00 -5.68
N GLU A 138 17.62 -2.60 -4.63
CA GLU A 138 19.07 -2.72 -4.55
C GLU A 138 19.56 -4.17 -4.58
N SER A 139 18.77 -5.10 -4.02
CA SER A 139 19.11 -6.53 -4.04
C SER A 139 19.14 -7.14 -5.45
N LEU A 140 18.52 -6.48 -6.43
CA LEU A 140 18.58 -6.87 -7.84
C LEU A 140 19.99 -6.65 -8.39
N ASP A 141 20.58 -5.50 -8.09
CA ASP A 141 21.91 -5.14 -8.57
C ASP A 141 23.01 -6.00 -7.92
N ARG A 142 22.70 -6.62 -6.76
CA ARG A 142 23.63 -7.43 -5.96
C ARG A 142 23.42 -8.94 -6.06
N ASP A 143 22.48 -9.42 -6.89
CA ASP A 143 22.09 -10.85 -6.98
C ASP A 143 21.72 -11.47 -5.61
N GLN A 144 21.06 -10.68 -4.75
CA GLN A 144 20.74 -11.01 -3.35
C GLN A 144 19.24 -10.97 -3.05
N ALA A 145 18.39 -10.98 -4.09
CA ALA A 145 16.94 -10.85 -3.94
C ALA A 145 16.33 -11.87 -2.98
N LEU A 146 16.61 -13.17 -3.16
CA LEU A 146 15.98 -14.21 -2.35
C LEU A 146 16.42 -14.17 -0.86
N PRO A 147 17.71 -14.07 -0.51
CA PRO A 147 18.15 -13.84 0.86
C PRO A 147 17.48 -12.62 1.51
N LEU A 148 17.44 -11.49 0.80
CA LEU A 148 16.82 -10.27 1.32
C LEU A 148 15.32 -10.46 1.56
N ILE A 149 14.59 -11.06 0.62
CA ILE A 149 13.15 -11.34 0.76
C ILE A 149 12.88 -12.23 1.99
N ASN A 150 13.75 -13.20 2.27
CA ASN A 150 13.63 -14.03 3.47
C ASN A 150 13.82 -13.20 4.74
N GLN A 151 14.83 -12.31 4.77
CA GLN A 151 15.07 -11.40 5.89
C GLN A 151 13.89 -10.43 6.11
N VAL A 152 13.35 -9.84 5.04
CA VAL A 152 12.18 -8.94 5.13
C VAL A 152 10.94 -9.70 5.63
N ASN A 153 10.70 -10.93 5.17
CA ASN A 153 9.60 -11.74 5.71
C ASN A 153 9.73 -11.99 7.22
N GLN A 154 10.95 -12.28 7.69
CA GLN A 154 11.22 -12.46 9.11
C GLN A 154 10.99 -11.17 9.90
N ASP A 155 11.48 -10.04 9.40
CA ASP A 155 11.30 -8.74 10.04
C ASP A 155 9.83 -8.30 10.10
N VAL A 156 9.04 -8.60 9.06
CA VAL A 156 7.59 -8.37 9.06
C VAL A 156 6.93 -9.22 10.16
N ASP A 157 7.28 -10.50 10.26
CA ASP A 157 6.73 -11.39 11.29
C ASP A 157 7.13 -10.95 12.70
N ASP A 158 8.36 -10.48 12.88
CA ASP A 158 8.86 -10.02 14.17
C ASP A 158 8.26 -8.68 14.58
N LEU A 159 8.03 -7.76 13.63
CA LEU A 159 7.32 -6.51 13.90
C LEU A 159 5.87 -6.76 14.31
N LEU A 160 5.14 -7.55 13.51
CA LEU A 160 3.72 -7.83 13.77
C LEU A 160 3.52 -8.65 15.05
N ALA A 161 4.51 -9.45 15.44
CA ALA A 161 4.53 -10.16 16.72
C ALA A 161 5.11 -9.32 17.88
N HIS A 162 5.49 -8.06 17.64
CA HIS A 162 6.15 -7.16 18.58
C HIS A 162 7.43 -7.74 19.22
N ARG A 163 8.13 -8.63 18.50
CA ARG A 163 9.42 -9.22 18.89
C ARG A 163 10.58 -8.25 18.65
N ILE A 164 10.44 -7.35 17.69
CA ILE A 164 11.37 -6.25 17.45
C ILE A 164 10.64 -4.91 17.48
N LYS A 165 11.38 -3.85 17.84
CA LYS A 165 10.85 -2.49 17.82
C LYS A 165 10.86 -1.93 16.39
N PRO A 166 9.89 -1.10 15.99
CA PRO A 166 9.88 -0.43 14.68
C PRO A 166 11.19 0.28 14.32
N GLU A 167 11.95 0.77 15.29
CA GLU A 167 13.18 1.56 15.08
C GLU A 167 14.35 0.73 14.56
N VAL A 168 14.31 -0.60 14.69
CA VAL A 168 15.41 -1.46 14.22
C VAL A 168 15.41 -1.62 12.71
N ILE A 169 14.30 -1.28 12.03
CA ILE A 169 14.24 -1.32 10.57
C ILE A 169 14.87 -0.03 10.03
N THR A 170 16.13 -0.16 9.64
CA THR A 170 16.97 0.91 9.05
C THR A 170 17.51 0.46 7.71
N ALA A 171 18.01 1.38 6.88
CA ALA A 171 18.62 1.04 5.59
C ALA A 171 19.84 0.10 5.78
N ASP A 172 20.72 0.45 6.73
CA ASP A 172 21.93 -0.31 7.07
C ASP A 172 21.67 -1.75 7.52
N ARG A 173 20.44 -2.06 7.96
CA ARG A 173 20.05 -3.44 8.31
C ARG A 173 20.07 -4.39 7.11
N TYR A 174 19.87 -3.85 5.91
CA TYR A 174 19.78 -4.63 4.67
C TYR A 174 21.01 -4.43 3.80
N PHE A 175 21.43 -3.18 3.63
CA PHE A 175 22.67 -2.84 2.94
C PHE A 175 23.41 -1.80 3.78
N PRO A 176 24.42 -2.21 4.55
CA PRO A 176 25.27 -1.28 5.27
C PRO A 176 25.89 -0.29 4.28
N ALA A 177 25.98 0.97 4.69
CA ALA A 177 26.82 1.97 4.07
C ALA A 177 28.20 1.37 3.73
N ASP A 178 28.60 1.48 2.46
CA ASP A 178 29.94 1.09 2.02
C ASP A 178 30.93 2.12 2.59
N GLU A 179 31.85 1.68 3.46
CA GLU A 179 32.85 2.58 4.07
C GLU A 179 33.74 3.25 3.00
N ASP A 180 33.78 2.69 1.79
CA ASP A 180 34.51 3.21 0.64
C ASP A 180 33.64 4.09 -0.31
N ASP A 181 32.37 4.36 0.01
CA ASP A 181 31.54 5.32 -0.74
C ASP A 181 32.02 6.76 -0.48
N PRO A 182 32.59 7.46 -1.48
CA PRO A 182 33.16 8.79 -1.29
C PRO A 182 32.10 9.88 -1.04
N PHE A 183 30.81 9.53 -1.02
CA PHE A 183 29.70 10.47 -0.84
C PHE A 183 28.95 10.30 0.51
N LEU A 184 29.45 9.47 1.42
CA LEU A 184 29.02 9.42 2.83
C LEU A 184 29.69 10.48 3.71
#